data_AF-A0A9P7N1N4-F1
#
_entry.id   AF-A0A9P7N1N4-F1
#
_cell.length_a   1.000
_cell.length_b   1.000
_cell.length_c   1.000
_cell.angle_alpha   90.00
_cell.angle_beta   90.00
_cell.angle_gamma   90.00
#
_symmetry.space_group_name_H-M   'P 1'
#
loop_
_entity.id
_entity.type
_entity.pdbx_description
1 polymer ?
#
loop_
_entity_poly.entity_id
_entity_poly.type
_entity_poly.pdbx_seq_one_letter_code
_entity_poly.pdbx_strand_id
1 'polypeptide(L)' 'MDKTVTPDASARRPRALVYRGPAGHSDLSKAVAQLLESSPRHFEVQYAGPKEAVDVTRESLASVQLYAQPGGP' A
#
# COMPACT_ATOMS: atom_id res chain seq x y z
N MET A 1 21.03 23.04 10.97
CA MET A 1 19.94 22.86 11.96
C MET A 1 19.03 21.76 11.45
N ASP A 2 19.14 20.59 12.06
CA ASP A 2 18.32 19.42 11.76
C ASP A 2 16.89 19.73 12.19
N LYS A 3 15.94 19.81 11.25
CA LYS A 3 14.53 19.95 11.60
C LYS A 3 14.00 18.56 11.92
N THR A 4 13.97 18.23 13.20
CA THR A 4 13.16 17.14 13.73
C THR A 4 11.70 17.42 13.40
N VAL A 5 11.19 16.81 12.33
CA VAL A 5 9.75 16.71 12.08
C VAL A 5 9.23 15.66 13.05
N THR A 6 8.65 16.11 14.16
CA THR A 6 7.79 15.26 14.97
C THR A 6 6.60 14.86 14.11
N PRO A 7 6.36 13.55 13.87
CA PRO A 7 5.16 13.14 13.16
C PRO A 7 3.95 13.59 13.97
N ASP A 8 3.02 14.29 13.31
CA ASP A 8 1.72 14.60 13.89
C ASP A 8 1.02 13.27 14.17
N ALA A 9 0.95 12.87 15.44
CA ALA A 9 0.30 11.65 15.89
C ALA A 9 -1.20 11.62 15.56
N SER A 10 -1.77 12.76 15.15
CA SER A 10 -3.16 12.96 14.73
C SER A 10 -3.36 12.81 13.21
N ALA A 11 -2.30 12.90 12.40
CA ALA A 11 -2.42 12.79 10.96
C ALA A 11 -2.63 11.33 10.58
N ARG A 12 -3.86 10.98 10.17
CA ARG A 12 -4.19 9.62 9.71
C ARG A 12 -3.22 9.21 8.60
N ARG A 13 -2.57 8.06 8.78
CA ARG A 13 -1.64 7.50 7.80
C ARG A 13 -2.34 7.34 6.44
N PRO A 14 -1.68 7.66 5.32
CA PRO A 14 -2.26 7.43 4.00
C PRO A 14 -2.44 5.93 3.78
N ARG A 15 -3.56 5.54 3.19
CA ARG A 15 -3.87 4.14 2.88
C ARG A 15 -3.38 3.78 1.50
N ALA A 16 -2.89 2.57 1.35
CA ALA A 16 -2.47 2.00 0.07
C ALA A 16 -3.08 0.61 -0.15
N LEU A 17 -3.45 0.32 -1.39
CA LEU A 17 -3.71 -1.04 -1.86
C LEU A 17 -2.50 -1.56 -2.63
N VAL A 18 -2.04 -2.76 -2.27
CA VAL A 18 -1.00 -3.48 -3.01
C VAL A 18 -1.61 -4.72 -3.65
N TYR A 19 -1.56 -4.80 -4.97
CA TYR A 19 -2.13 -5.92 -5.70
C TYR A 19 -1.33 -7.21 -5.51
N ARG A 20 -2.03 -8.31 -5.29
CA ARG A 20 -1.50 -9.68 -5.30
C ARG A 20 -2.34 -10.53 -6.25
N GLY A 21 -1.89 -10.58 -7.51
CA GLY A 21 -2.54 -11.32 -8.58
C GLY A 21 -1.90 -12.68 -8.90
N PRO A 22 -2.52 -13.46 -9.79
CA PRO A 22 -2.07 -14.81 -10.14
C PRO A 22 -0.74 -14.84 -10.90
N ALA A 23 -0.37 -13.73 -11.57
CA ALA A 23 0.87 -13.60 -12.32
C ALA A 23 2.07 -13.13 -11.47
N GLY A 24 1.83 -12.62 -10.27
CA GLY A 24 2.89 -12.10 -9.40
C GLY A 24 3.44 -13.17 -8.47
N HIS A 25 4.77 -13.26 -8.36
CA HIS A 25 5.38 -13.96 -7.22
C HIS A 25 5.01 -13.19 -5.94
N SER A 26 4.50 -13.88 -4.92
CA SER A 26 4.05 -13.28 -3.65
C SER A 26 5.06 -12.33 -3.00
N ASP A 27 6.34 -12.57 -3.24
CA ASP A 27 7.45 -11.84 -2.64
C ASP A 27 7.54 -10.40 -3.17
N LEU A 28 7.08 -10.13 -4.39
CA LEU A 28 7.10 -8.78 -4.97
C LEU A 28 6.07 -7.87 -4.28
N SER A 29 4.84 -8.35 -4.10
CA SER A 29 3.80 -7.61 -3.36
C SER A 29 4.23 -7.34 -1.92
N LYS A 30 4.90 -8.31 -1.28
CA LYS A 30 5.43 -8.12 0.08
C LYS A 30 6.55 -7.07 0.13
N ALA A 31 7.48 -7.09 -0.82
CA ALA A 31 8.55 -6.10 -0.89
C ALA A 31 8.01 -4.67 -1.07
N VAL A 32 7.00 -4.50 -1.94
CA VAL A 32 6.33 -3.20 -2.11
C VAL A 32 5.61 -2.76 -0.84
N ALA A 33 4.88 -3.67 -0.17
CA ALA A 33 4.21 -3.35 1.09
C ALA A 33 5.22 -2.88 2.15
N GLN A 34 6.33 -3.60 2.33
CA GLN A 34 7.39 -3.23 3.27
C GLN A 34 8.01 -1.88 2.96
N LEU A 35 8.22 -1.55 1.68
CA LEU A 35 8.71 -0.22 1.27
C LEU A 35 7.72 0.89 1.66
N LEU A 36 6.42 0.68 1.43
CA LEU A 36 5.39 1.67 1.72
C LEU A 36 5.20 1.88 3.23
N GLU A 37 5.18 0.81 4.01
CA GLU A 37 5.07 0.83 5.47
C GLU A 37 6.28 1.52 6.14
N SER A 38 7.48 1.26 5.61
CA SER A 38 8.74 1.85 6.11
C SER A 38 9.05 3.24 5.55
N SER A 39 8.29 3.71 4.55
CA SER A 39 8.48 5.04 3.99
C SER A 39 8.23 6.15 5.03
N PRO A 40 8.73 7.38 4.82
CA PRO A 40 8.47 8.50 5.73
C PRO A 40 6.97 8.84 5.92
N ARG A 41 6.11 8.37 5.01
CA ARG A 41 4.66 8.56 5.09
C ARG A 41 3.95 7.45 5.90
N HIS A 42 4.64 6.35 6.22
CA HIS A 42 4.12 5.22 6.98
C HIS A 42 2.75 4.76 6.52
N PHE A 43 2.64 4.31 5.27
CA PHE A 43 1.35 3.92 4.69
C PHE A 43 0.69 2.78 5.48
N GLU A 44 -0.64 2.83 5.59
CA GLU A 44 -1.46 1.69 5.96
C GLU A 44 -1.73 0.84 4.72
N VAL A 45 -1.02 -0.27 4.59
CA VAL A 45 -1.13 -1.15 3.43
C VAL A 45 -2.21 -2.22 3.65
N GLN A 46 -3.03 -2.45 2.62
CA GLN A 46 -3.88 -3.64 2.50
C GLN A 46 -3.58 -4.33 1.17
N TYR A 47 -3.63 -5.66 1.16
CA TYR A 47 -3.53 -6.42 -0.08
C TYR A 47 -4.88 -6.47 -0.78
N ALA A 48 -4.87 -6.33 -2.09
CA ALA A 48 -6.05 -6.48 -2.95
C ALA A 48 -5.80 -7.51 -4.04
N GLY A 49 -6.82 -8.25 -4.44
CA GLY A 49 -6.69 -9.25 -5.50
C GLY A 49 -7.60 -10.46 -5.30
N PRO A 50 -7.60 -11.41 -6.25
CA PRO A 50 -8.60 -12.48 -6.34
C PRO A 50 -8.56 -13.49 -5.18
N LYS A 51 -7.55 -13.43 -4.31
CA LYS A 51 -7.41 -14.27 -3.10
C LYS A 51 -7.39 -13.46 -1.81
N GLU A 52 -7.58 -12.14 -1.90
CA GLU A 52 -7.57 -11.23 -0.76
C GLU A 52 -9.01 -10.81 -0.42
N ALA A 53 -9.23 -10.26 0.77
CA ALA A 53 -10.55 -9.79 1.19
C ALA A 53 -11.03 -8.53 0.43
N VAL A 54 -10.11 -7.85 -0.26
CA VAL A 54 -10.37 -6.61 -0.99
C VAL A 54 -10.23 -6.87 -2.48
N ASP A 55 -11.32 -6.72 -3.22
CA ASP A 55 -11.30 -6.71 -4.68
C ASP A 55 -10.80 -5.37 -5.23
N VAL A 56 -10.23 -5.40 -6.43
CA VAL A 56 -9.87 -4.19 -7.18
C VAL A 56 -11.12 -3.69 -7.91
N THR A 57 -11.82 -2.74 -7.29
CA THR A 57 -13.03 -2.10 -7.84
C THR A 57 -12.86 -0.59 -7.84
N ARG A 58 -13.76 0.14 -8.51
CA ARG A 58 -13.77 1.61 -8.46
C ARG A 58 -13.86 2.12 -7.03
N GLU A 59 -14.68 1.48 -6.22
CA GLU A 59 -14.98 1.86 -4.84
C GLU A 59 -13.78 1.65 -3.93
N SER A 60 -13.10 0.48 -4.03
CA SER A 60 -11.91 0.20 -3.23
C SER A 60 -10.76 1.14 -3.59
N LEU A 61 -10.56 1.42 -4.88
CA LEU A 61 -9.55 2.37 -5.38
C LEU A 61 -9.82 3.81 -4.94
N ALA A 62 -11.09 4.25 -4.93
CA ALA A 62 -11.45 5.59 -4.48
C ALA A 62 -11.20 5.80 -2.96
N SER A 63 -11.06 4.72 -2.19
CA SER A 63 -10.87 4.78 -0.73
C SER A 63 -9.41 4.91 -0.27
N VAL A 64 -8.45 4.86 -1.20
CA VAL A 64 -7.01 4.87 -0.91
C VAL A 64 -6.29 6.00 -1.66
N GLN A 65 -5.12 6.36 -1.16
CA GLN A 65 -4.29 7.41 -1.76
C GLN A 65 -3.29 6.84 -2.77
N LEU A 66 -3.05 5.53 -2.72
CA LEU A 66 -2.12 4.83 -3.60
C LEU A 66 -2.64 3.42 -3.91
N TYR A 67 -2.55 3.04 -5.18
CA TYR A 67 -2.65 1.66 -5.62
C TYR A 67 -1.31 1.28 -6.26
N ALA A 68 -0.76 0.12 -5.89
CA ALA A 68 0.48 -0.39 -6.44
C ALA A 68 0.28 -1.81 -6.96
N GLN A 69 0.73 -2.06 -8.19
CA GLN A 69 0.72 -3.39 -8.79
C GLN A 69 2.16 -3.77 -9.17
N PRO A 70 2.84 -4.57 -8.33
CA PRO A 70 4.16 -5.07 -8.66
C PRO A 70 4.05 -6.18 -9.70
N GLY A 71 4.67 -5.94 -10.86
CA GLY A 71 4.61 -6.86 -11.99
C GLY A 71 3.27 -6.83 -12.74
N GLY A 72 3.10 -7.80 -13.62
CA GLY A 72 2.01 -7.89 -14.58
C GLY A 72 2.35 -9.00 -15.57
N PRO A 73 1.48 -9.31 -16.54
CA PRO A 73 1.91 -10.04 -17.72
C PRO A 73 3.09 -9.33 -18.41
#